data_AF-A0A947JBM6-F1
#
_entry.id   AF-A0A947JBM6-F1
#
_cell.length_a   1.000
_cell.length_b   1.000
_cell.length_c   1.000
_cell.angle_alpha   90.00
_cell.angle_beta   90.00
_cell.angle_gamma   90.00
#
_symmetry.space_group_name_H-M   'P 1'
#
loop_
_entity.id
_entity.type
_entity.pdbx_description
1 polymer ?
#
loop_
_entity_poly.entity_id
_entity_poly.type
_entity_poly.pdbx_seq_one_letter_code
_entity_poly.pdbx_strand_id
1 'polypeptide(L)' 'MYLLAPLLSKLFLKLRLNIPKHNWLFLALPIGILTHMLVGNITPMTRDFLDLGSGYILKIIILLLLIRGLRGIKIVKKK' A
#
# COMPACT_ATOMS: atom_id res chain seq x y z
N MET A 1 0.33 -0.42 10.83
CA MET A 1 0.44 -1.61 9.94
C MET A 1 1.19 -2.79 10.53
N TYR A 2 2.27 -2.63 11.31
CA TYR A 2 3.02 -3.75 11.89
C TYR A 2 2.15 -4.75 12.67
N LEU A 3 1.32 -4.27 13.60
CA LEU A 3 0.43 -5.12 14.42
C LEU A 3 -0.70 -5.77 13.61
N LEU A 4 -1.15 -5.10 12.54
CA LEU A 4 -2.20 -5.60 11.64
C LEU A 4 -1.66 -6.57 10.59
N ALA A 5 -0.35 -6.57 10.32
CA ALA A 5 0.26 -7.38 9.26
C ALA A 5 -0.03 -8.89 9.38
N PRO A 6 0.03 -9.53 10.57
CA PRO A 6 -0.31 -10.94 10.69
C PRO A 6 -1.77 -11.24 10.35
N LEU A 7 -2.69 -10.35 10.72
CA LEU A 7 -4.13 -10.47 10.43
C LEU A 7 -4.40 -10.26 8.94
N LEU A 8 -3.84 -9.19 8.36
CA LEU A 8 -3.96 -8.86 6.94
C LEU A 8 -3.39 -9.97 6.05
N SER A 9 -2.21 -10.51 6.35
CA SER A 9 -1.65 -11.63 5.59
C SER A 9 -2.56 -12.86 5.64
N LYS A 10 -3.19 -13.18 6.79
CA LYS A 10 -4.14 -14.29 6.89
C LYS A 10 -5.42 -14.02 6.10
N LEU A 11 -5.93 -12.79 6.11
CA LEU A 11 -7.12 -12.40 5.37
C LEU A 11 -6.88 -12.50 3.86
N PHE A 12 -5.78 -11.95 3.37
CA PHE A 12 -5.44 -11.97 1.94
C PHE A 12 -5.06 -13.37 1.44
N LEU A 13 -4.59 -14.26 2.32
CA LEU A 13 -4.39 -15.66 1.97
C LEU A 13 -5.72 -16.34 1.58
N LYS A 14 -6.86 -15.97 2.19
CA LYS A 14 -8.18 -16.46 1.77
C LYS A 14 -8.54 -16.03 0.34
N LEU A 15 -8.03 -14.87 -0.07
CA LEU A 15 -8.13 -14.34 -1.44
C LEU A 15 -7.04 -14.90 -2.37
N ARG A 16 -6.29 -15.92 -1.93
CA ARG A 16 -5.17 -16.56 -2.65
C ARG A 16 -3.96 -15.65 -2.90
N LEU A 17 -3.85 -14.57 -2.14
CA LEU A 17 -2.72 -13.64 -2.20
C LEU A 17 -1.81 -13.88 -0.99
N ASN A 18 -0.63 -14.42 -1.23
CA ASN A 18 0.40 -14.53 -0.22
C ASN A 18 1.22 -13.24 -0.18
N ILE A 19 0.91 -12.39 0.80
CA ILE A 19 1.60 -11.12 1.04
C ILE A 19 2.49 -11.27 2.28
N PRO A 20 3.83 -11.16 2.14
CA PRO A 20 4.74 -11.21 3.27
C PRO A 20 4.46 -10.10 4.29
N LYS A 21 4.68 -10.37 5.58
CA LYS A 21 4.34 -9.43 6.66
C LYS A 21 5.03 -8.07 6.52
N HIS A 22 6.28 -8.05 6.06
CA HIS A 22 7.06 -6.82 5.88
C HIS A 22 6.52 -5.94 4.74
N ASN A 23 5.91 -6.53 3.70
CA ASN A 23 5.34 -5.80 2.58
C ASN A 23 4.23 -4.84 3.02
N TRP A 24 3.45 -5.22 4.03
CA TRP A 24 2.40 -4.37 4.60
C TRP A 24 2.92 -3.04 5.16
N LEU A 25 4.17 -2.99 5.61
CA LEU A 25 4.77 -1.75 6.08
C LEU A 25 4.99 -0.78 4.91
N PHE A 26 5.53 -1.30 3.80
CA PHE A 26 5.76 -0.50 2.59
C PHE A 26 4.46 -0.09 1.91
N LEU A 27 3.43 -0.95 1.94
CA LEU A 27 2.12 -0.65 1.37
C LEU A 27 1.26 0.27 2.26
N ALA A 28 1.64 0.54 3.49
CA ALA A 28 0.83 1.32 4.43
C ALA A 28 0.52 2.74 3.89
N LEU A 29 1.55 3.45 3.42
CA LEU A 29 1.40 4.80 2.88
C LEU A 29 0.61 4.82 1.55
N PRO A 30 0.95 4.00 0.54
CA PRO A 30 0.16 3.90 -0.69
C PRO A 30 -1.32 3.54 -0.44
N ILE A 31 -1.60 2.56 0.42
CA ILE A 31 -2.97 2.17 0.77
C ILE A 31 -3.69 3.30 1.50
N GLY A 32 -3.01 4.00 2.41
CA GLY A 32 -3.58 5.13 3.14
C GLY A 32 -4.00 6.26 2.19
N ILE A 33 -3.12 6.66 1.28
CA ILE A 33 -3.43 7.68 0.26
C ILE A 33 -4.62 7.26 -0.59
N LEU A 34 -4.63 6.02 -1.08
CA LEU A 34 -5.74 5.47 -1.85
C LEU A 34 -7.05 5.52 -1.05
N THR A 35 -7.00 5.15 0.23
CA THR A 35 -8.18 5.13 1.11
C THR A 35 -8.70 6.55 1.36
N HIS A 36 -7.82 7.51 1.65
CA HIS A 36 -8.20 8.93 1.81
C HIS A 36 -8.81 9.51 0.53
N MET A 37 -8.29 9.13 -0.65
CA MET A 37 -8.88 9.50 -1.93
C MET A 37 -10.30 8.91 -2.11
N LEU A 38 -10.47 7.62 -1.82
CA LEU A 38 -11.76 6.93 -1.99
C LEU A 38 -12.84 7.40 -0.99
N VAL A 39 -12.44 7.72 0.24
CA VAL A 39 -13.35 8.22 1.28
C VAL A 39 -13.65 9.71 1.13
N GLY A 40 -12.82 10.46 0.39
CA GLY A 40 -12.95 11.91 0.18
C GLY A 40 -12.40 12.76 1.33
N ASN A 41 -11.83 12.14 2.38
CA ASN A 41 -11.17 12.87 3.47
C ASN A 41 -9.68 13.10 3.14
N ILE A 42 -9.42 14.15 2.36
CA ILE A 42 -8.10 14.47 1.83
C ILE A 42 -7.19 15.06 2.90
N THR A 43 -6.09 14.37 3.19
CA THR A 43 -5.02 14.88 4.06
C THR A 43 -4.05 15.80 3.29
N PRO A 44 -3.23 16.64 3.95
CA PRO A 44 -2.20 17.42 3.27
C PRO A 44 -1.27 16.56 2.40
N MET A 45 -0.84 15.39 2.90
CA MET A 45 -0.01 14.45 2.14
C MET A 45 -0.74 13.91 0.90
N THR A 46 -2.03 13.57 1.01
CA THR A 46 -2.85 13.13 -0.14
C THR A 46 -3.03 14.26 -1.15
N ARG A 47 -3.22 15.50 -0.69
CA ARG A 47 -3.32 16.69 -1.53
C ARG A 47 -2.03 16.92 -2.33
N ASP A 48 -0.88 16.87 -1.66
CA ASP A 48 0.43 17.07 -2.30
C ASP A 48 0.80 15.93 -3.26
N PHE A 49 0.28 14.73 -3.02
CA PHE A 49 0.42 13.61 -3.96
C PHE A 49 -0.43 13.80 -5.23
N LEU A 50 -1.62 14.37 -5.10
CA LEU A 50 -2.56 14.59 -6.20
C LEU A 50 -2.23 15.84 -7.03
N ASP A 51 -1.62 16.86 -6.43
CA ASP A 51 -1.21 18.07 -7.14
C ASP A 51 -0.22 17.71 -8.26
N LEU A 52 -0.56 18.03 -9.50
CA LEU A 52 0.27 17.71 -10.67
C LEU A 52 1.54 18.58 -10.76
N GLY A 53 1.52 19.78 -10.17
CA GLY A 53 2.60 20.77 -10.27
C GLY A 53 3.65 20.69 -9.17
N SER A 54 3.41 19.93 -8.10
CA SER A 54 4.32 19.83 -6.96
C SER A 54 4.46 18.39 -6.42
N GLY A 55 5.17 18.23 -5.30
CA GLY A 55 5.23 16.96 -4.58
C GLY A 55 6.02 15.84 -5.27
N TYR A 56 6.89 16.14 -6.25
CA TYR A 56 7.63 15.10 -7.01
C TYR A 56 8.43 14.14 -6.13
N ILE A 57 9.10 14.66 -5.09
CA ILE A 57 9.84 13.83 -4.13
C ILE A 57 8.90 12.86 -3.42
N LEU A 58 7.76 13.36 -2.94
CA LEU A 58 6.74 12.55 -2.27
C LEU A 58 6.21 11.45 -3.19
N LYS A 59 5.90 11.79 -4.45
CA LYS A 59 5.46 10.83 -5.47
C LYS A 59 6.51 9.74 -5.73
N ILE A 60 7.78 10.13 -5.88
CA ILE A 60 8.88 9.19 -6.08
C ILE A 60 9.00 8.24 -4.87
N ILE A 61 8.92 8.77 -3.65
CA ILE A 61 8.97 7.96 -2.43
C ILE A 61 7.79 6.98 -2.39
N ILE A 62 6.56 7.43 -2.68
CA ILE A 62 5.37 6.57 -2.70
C ILE A 62 5.48 5.50 -3.78
N LEU A 63 5.99 5.83 -4.96
CA LEU A 63 6.24 4.86 -6.04
C LEU A 63 7.28 3.81 -5.61
N LEU A 64 8.38 4.23 -4.98
CA LEU A 64 9.38 3.30 -4.47
C LEU A 64 8.81 2.37 -3.38
N LEU A 65 8.01 2.92 -2.46
CA LEU A 65 7.32 2.15 -1.43
C LEU A 65 6.32 1.17 -2.03
N LEU A 66 5.57 1.60 -3.04
CA LEU A 66 4.62 0.74 -3.76
C LEU A 66 5.36 -0.41 -4.46
N ILE A 67 6.42 -0.12 -5.22
CA ILE A 67 7.23 -1.13 -5.91
C ILE A 67 7.80 -2.14 -4.92
N ARG A 68 8.42 -1.66 -3.83
CA ARG A 68 8.99 -2.54 -2.79
C ARG A 68 7.92 -3.33 -2.04
N GLY A 69 6.75 -2.73 -1.81
CA GLY A 69 5.62 -3.38 -1.15
C GLY A 69 4.92 -4.43 -2.00
N LEU A 70 4.90 -4.26 -3.33
CA LEU A 70 4.36 -5.27 -4.25
C LEU A 70 5.37 -6.39 -4.53
N ARG A 71 6.67 -6.11 -4.43
CA ARG A 71 7.74 -7.10 -4.66
C ARG A 71 7.64 -8.26 -3.66
N GLY A 72 7.43 -9.47 -4.19
CA GLY A 72 7.36 -10.70 -3.37
C GLY A 72 5.94 -11.14 -3.01
N ILE A 73 4.91 -10.39 -3.42
CA ILE A 73 3.53 -10.88 -3.38
C ILE A 73 3.39 -12.01 -4.40
N LYS A 74 2.83 -13.15 -3.97
CA LYS A 74 2.63 -14.34 -4.83
C LYS A 74 1.17 -14.75 -4.85
N ILE A 75 0.68 -15.15 -6.02
CA ILE A 75 -0.65 -15.77 -6.16
C ILE A 75 -0.50 -17.27 -5.89
N VAL A 76 -1.25 -17.78 -4.91
CA VAL A 76 -1.28 -19.20 -4.57
C VAL A 76 -2.18 -19.92 -5.58
N LYS A 77 -1.59 -20.78 -6.42
CA LYS A 77 -2.35 -21.64 -7.34
C LYS A 77 -3.10 -22.72 -6.56
N LYS A 78 -4.31 -23.04 -7.01
CA LYS A 78 -5.10 -24.15 -6.48
C LYS A 78 -4.35 -25.46 -6.80
N LYS A 79 -4.13 -26.32 -5.80
CA LYS A 79 -3.88 -27.74 -6.04
C LYS A 79 -5.18 -28.39 -6.51
#